data_AF-T1GVC1-F1
#
_entry.id   AF-T1GVC1-F1
#
_cell.length_a   1.000
_cell.length_b   1.000
_cell.length_c   1.000
_cell.angle_alpha   90.00
_cell.angle_beta   90.00
_cell.angle_gamma   90.00
#
_symmetry.space_group_name_H-M   'P 1'
#
loop_
_entity.id
_entity.type
_entity.pdbx_description
1 polymer ?
#
loop_
_entity_poly.entity_id
_entity_poly.type
_entity_poly.pdbx_seq_one_letter_code
_entity_poly.pdbx_strand_id
1 'polypeptide(L)' 'MAAKAVAVIRGDATGTIWFNQENRSMTVMKRFSGTPASKNRQSSNDRSSNKIFRTNLVHQP' A
#
# COMPACT_ATOMS: atom_id res chain seq x y z
N MET A 1 11.89 -23.85 -6.04
CA MET A 1 11.00 -23.49 -7.16
C MET A 1 10.52 -22.06 -6.91
N ALA A 2 10.81 -21.12 -7.83
CA ALA A 2 10.36 -19.74 -7.70
C ALA A 2 8.99 -19.58 -8.38
N ALA A 3 8.02 -18.98 -7.69
CA ALA A 3 6.69 -18.74 -8.25
C ALA A 3 6.62 -17.29 -8.77
N LYS A 4 6.17 -17.12 -10.01
CA LYS A 4 6.03 -15.81 -10.66
C LYS A 4 4.58 -15.59 -11.06
N ALA A 5 4.06 -14.40 -10.78
CA ALA A 5 2.72 -13.98 -11.20
C ALA A 5 2.73 -12.54 -11.70
N VAL A 6 1.79 -12.23 -12.60
CA VAL A 6 1.61 -10.88 -13.15
C VAL A 6 0.12 -10.52 -13.12
N ALA A 7 -0.19 -9.35 -12.60
CA ALA A 7 -1.53 -8.77 -12.65
C ALA A 7 -1.54 -7.53 -13.54
N VAL A 8 -2.54 -7.43 -14.43
CA VAL A 8 -2.77 -6.28 -15.30
C VAL A 8 -4.04 -5.57 -14.84
N ILE A 9 -3.90 -4.28 -14.52
CA ILE A 9 -5.00 -3.41 -14.11
C ILE A 9 -5.45 -2.60 -15.33
N ARG A 10 -6.75 -2.65 -15.62
CA ARG A 10 -7.41 -1.92 -16.71
C ARG A 10 -8.50 -1.02 -16.12
N GLY A 11 -8.64 0.19 -16.64
CA GLY A 11 -9.58 1.21 -16.15
C GLY A 11 -9.01 2.62 -16.39
N ASP A 12 -9.47 3.60 -15.62
CA ASP A 12 -9.03 5.01 -15.71
C ASP A 12 -7.53 5.19 -15.47
N ALA A 13 -6.96 4.28 -14.67
CA ALA A 13 -5.53 4.06 -14.59
C ALA A 13 -5.22 2.64 -15.08
N THR A 14 -4.15 2.52 -15.85
CA THR A 14 -3.64 1.24 -16.33
C THR A 14 -2.36 0.90 -15.58
N GLY A 15 -2.08 -0.38 -15.35
CA GLY A 15 -0.84 -0.75 -14.70
C GLY A 15 -0.54 -2.24 -14.71
N THR A 16 0.70 -2.57 -14.41
CA THR A 16 1.19 -3.94 -14.30
C THR A 16 1.86 -4.12 -12.95
N ILE A 17 1.52 -5.21 -12.26
CA ILE A 17 2.14 -5.62 -11.01
C ILE A 17 2.79 -6.99 -11.23
N TRP A 18 4.08 -7.09 -10.92
CA TRP A 18 4.84 -8.33 -10.97
C TRP A 18 5.11 -8.82 -9.56
N PHE A 19 4.90 -10.12 -9.36
CA PHE A 19 5.17 -10.84 -8.12
C PHE A 19 6.24 -11.89 -8.40
N ASN A 20 7.35 -11.83 -7.67
CA ASN A 20 8.39 -12.85 -7.67
C ASN A 20 8.52 -13.42 -6.26
N GLN A 21 8.17 -14.69 -6.07
CA GLN A 21 8.34 -15.39 -4.82
C GLN A 21 9.56 -16.30 -4.88
N GLU A 22 10.51 -16.03 -3.99
CA GLU A 22 11.71 -16.84 -3.79
C GLU A 22 11.74 -17.32 -2.34
N ASN A 23 11.76 -18.63 -2.15
CA ASN A 23 11.60 -19.31 -0.85
C ASN A 23 10.29 -18.88 -0.15
N ARG A 24 10.39 -18.00 0.85
CA ARG A 24 9.28 -17.41 1.62
C ARG A 24 9.20 -15.88 1.49
N SER A 25 10.04 -15.28 0.67
CA SER A 25 10.05 -13.84 0.40
C SER A 25 9.30 -13.55 -0.89
N MET A 26 8.52 -12.47 -0.91
CA MET A 26 7.83 -12.01 -2.10
C MET A 26 8.27 -10.59 -2.44
N THR A 27 8.87 -10.43 -3.62
CA THR A 27 9.19 -9.12 -4.20
C THR A 27 8.05 -8.68 -5.11
N VAL A 28 7.55 -7.46 -4.87
CA VAL A 28 6.46 -6.86 -5.64
C VAL A 28 6.96 -5.61 -6.36
N MET A 29 6.85 -5.60 -7.68
CA MET A 29 7.16 -4.44 -8.54
C MET A 29 5.90 -3.94 -9.21
N LYS A 30 5.73 -2.62 -9.35
CA LYS A 30 4.53 -2.04 -9.96
C LYS A 30 4.86 -0.88 -10.90
N ARG A 31 4.19 -0.82 -12.05
CA ARG A 31 4.25 0.29 -13.01
C ARG A 31 2.84 0.68 -13.40
N PHE A 32 2.51 1.97 -13.27
CA PHE A 32 1.20 2.51 -13.63
C PHE A 32 1.36 3.61 -14.69
N SER A 33 0.38 3.73 -15.57
CA SER A 33 0.22 4.75 -16.60
C SER A 33 -1.21 5.30 -16.58
N GLY A 34 -1.36 6.58 -16.89
CA GLY A 34 -2.58 7.34 -16.64
C GLY A 34 -2.53 8.04 -15.28
N THR A 35 -3.37 9.04 -15.07
CA THR A 35 -3.52 9.68 -13.75
C THR A 35 -4.15 8.67 -12.80
N PRO A 36 -3.45 8.19 -11.75
CA PRO A 36 -4.14 7.58 -10.63
C PRO A 36 -5.16 8.61 -10.15
N ALA A 37 -6.39 8.19 -9.82
CA ALA A 37 -7.40 9.07 -9.24
C ALA A 37 -6.69 9.98 -8.22
N SER A 38 -6.66 11.28 -8.55
CA SER A 38 -5.94 12.28 -7.75
C SER A 38 -6.32 12.06 -6.30
N LYS A 39 -5.33 12.01 -5.41
CA LYS A 39 -5.59 12.04 -3.98
C LYS A 39 -6.20 13.40 -3.63
N ASN A 40 -7.45 13.65 -3.99
CA ASN A 40 -8.22 14.74 -3.44
C ASN A 40 -8.82 14.28 -2.10
N ARG A 41 -7.91 13.94 -1.19
CA ARG A 41 -8.17 13.93 0.25
C ARG A 41 -7.03 14.68 0.93
N GLN A 42 -6.77 15.89 0.44
CA GLN A 42 -6.22 16.97 1.24
C GLN A 42 -7.39 17.88 1.63
N SER A 43 -8.30 17.38 2.48
CA SER A 43 -9.10 18.30 3.27
C SER A 43 -8.15 18.86 4.32
N SER A 44 -7.60 20.04 3.98
CA SER A 44 -7.24 21.15 4.86
C SER A 44 -6.86 20.80 6.30
N ASN A 45 -5.64 21.23 6.67
CA ASN A 45 -5.29 21.59 8.04
C ASN A 45 -6.48 22.19 8.79
N ASP A 46 -7.17 21.37 9.58
CA ASP A 46 -7.97 21.85 10.69
C ASP A 46 -7.12 21.66 11.95
N ARG A 47 -6.86 22.79 12.59
CA ARG A 47 -5.88 22.96 13.65
C ARG A 47 -6.48 22.50 14.97
N SER A 48 -6.65 21.20 15.21
CA SER A 48 -6.66 20.67 16.59
C SER A 48 -6.53 19.14 16.66
N SER A 49 -5.77 18.70 17.67
CA SER A 49 -5.85 17.36 18.30
C SER A 49 -5.01 16.24 17.69
N ASN A 50 -3.71 16.36 17.93
CA ASN A 50 -2.75 15.26 18.04
C ASN A 50 -3.25 14.19 19.04
N LYS A 51 -3.89 13.10 18.59
CA LYS A 51 -4.24 11.96 19.46
C LYS A 51 -3.26 10.80 19.23
N ILE A 52 -2.14 10.83 19.94
CA ILE A 52 -1.24 9.67 20.06
C ILE A 52 -2.00 8.60 20.85
N PHE A 53 -2.30 7.47 20.22
CA PHE A 53 -2.81 6.29 20.92
C PHE A 53 -1.63 5.61 21.62
N ARG A 54 -1.45 5.88 22.92
CA ARG A 54 -0.56 5.09 23.79
C ARG A 54 -1.37 3.94 24.36
N THR A 55 -1.07 2.71 23.95
CA THR A 55 -1.59 1.51 24.62
C THR A 55 -0.75 1.27 25.87
N ASN A 56 -1.37 1.27 27.05
CA ASN A 56 -0.72 0.87 28.30
C ASN A 56 -0.26 -0.59 28.18
N LEU A 57 1.05 -0.83 28.36
CA LEU A 57 1.62 -2.16 28.46
C LEU A 57 1.18 -2.75 29.82
N VAL A 58 0.19 -3.63 29.82
CA VAL A 58 -0.24 -4.33 31.03
C VAL A 58 0.86 -5.32 31.41
N HIS A 59 1.32 -5.26 32.66
CA HIS A 59 2.27 -6.23 33.20
C HIS A 59 1.54 -7.58 33.26
N GLN A 60 1.95 -8.55 32.42
CA GLN A 60 1.47 -9.91 32.53
C GLN A 60 2.14 -10.56 33.75
N PRO A 61 1.38 -11.15 34.69
CA PRO A 61 1.95 -12.02 35.71
C PRO A 61 2.57 -13.28 35.08
#